data_AF-A0A3D6ANM4-F1
#
_entry.id   AF-A0A3D6ANM4-F1
#
_cell.length_a   1.000
_cell.length_b   1.000
_cell.length_c   1.000
_cell.angle_alpha   90.00
_cell.angle_beta   90.00
_cell.angle_gamma   90.00
#
_symmetry.space_group_name_H-M   'P 1'
#
loop_
_entity.id
_entity.type
_entity.pdbx_description
1 polymer ?
#
loop_
_entity_poly.entity_id
_entity_poly.type
_entity_poly.pdbx_seq_one_letter_code
_entity_poly.pdbx_strand_id
1 'polypeptide(L)'
;MYKFNSGTSTSKLESGTKWVADTLVRVRERAPGEIPTEPGFCIDGGFIKGNENVYESVTIGMAPADQPAVRINFNTSTPNAIAPGLLAREDKVNGFFSSFTKLRRGKRIINGIDGEESLLRTTNNQGDDIHLFTWESSHGSADNRRPAIQIELSAGGPTNKMASPYSDQEATKLWDSITSTVRLRPGAF
;
A
#
# COMPACT_ATOMS: atom_id res chain seq x y z
N MET A 1 19.51 -8.24 -13.46
CA MET A 1 19.04 -7.82 -14.79
C MET A 1 17.56 -7.49 -14.69
N TYR A 2 17.16 -6.25 -14.97
CA TYR A 2 15.76 -5.83 -14.98
C TYR A 2 15.05 -6.25 -16.27
N LYS A 3 13.79 -6.68 -16.16
CA LYS A 3 12.95 -6.97 -17.32
C LYS A 3 11.68 -6.12 -17.25
N PHE A 4 11.57 -5.18 -18.18
CA PHE A 4 10.35 -4.38 -18.38
C PHE A 4 9.58 -4.95 -19.57
N ASN A 5 8.34 -5.39 -19.35
CA ASN A 5 7.45 -5.82 -20.42
C ASN A 5 6.38 -4.75 -20.61
N SER A 6 6.09 -4.41 -21.87
CA SER A 6 5.02 -3.48 -22.22
C SER A 6 4.20 -4.05 -23.37
N GLY A 7 2.88 -3.91 -23.27
CA GLY A 7 1.95 -4.17 -24.36
C GLY A 7 1.41 -2.84 -24.89
N THR A 8 1.44 -2.65 -26.21
CA THR A 8 0.92 -1.43 -26.85
C THR A 8 0.04 -1.78 -28.05
N SER A 9 -0.92 -0.91 -28.36
CA SER A 9 -1.67 -1.02 -29.61
C SER A 9 -0.76 -0.66 -30.79
N THR A 10 -1.05 -1.19 -31.99
CA THR A 10 -0.27 -0.89 -33.20
C THR A 10 -0.18 0.62 -33.46
N SER A 11 -1.26 1.35 -33.21
CA SER A 11 -1.33 2.81 -33.34
C SER A 11 -0.46 3.60 -32.34
N LYS A 12 0.08 2.94 -31.32
CA LYS A 12 0.92 3.53 -30.26
C LYS A 12 2.30 2.86 -30.19
N LEU A 13 2.72 2.16 -31.24
CA LEU A 13 3.99 1.42 -31.22
C LEU A 13 5.19 2.35 -31.08
N GLU A 14 5.24 3.44 -31.85
CA GLU A 14 6.34 4.41 -31.81
C GLU A 14 6.43 5.10 -30.44
N SER A 15 5.31 5.62 -29.95
CA SER A 15 5.26 6.31 -28.65
C SER A 15 5.56 5.36 -27.49
N GLY A 16 5.07 4.12 -27.53
CA GLY A 16 5.39 3.08 -26.55
C GLY A 16 6.86 2.71 -26.56
N THR A 17 7.47 2.55 -27.74
CA THR A 17 8.90 2.23 -27.88
C THR A 17 9.75 3.36 -27.33
N LYS A 18 9.41 4.62 -27.66
CA LYS A 18 10.09 5.79 -27.13
C LYS A 18 9.98 5.85 -25.59
N TRP A 19 8.79 5.64 -25.04
CA TRP A 19 8.58 5.65 -23.59
C TRP A 19 9.44 4.61 -22.86
N VAL A 20 9.54 3.39 -23.41
CA VAL A 20 10.43 2.35 -22.85
C VAL A 20 11.90 2.79 -22.92
N ALA A 21 12.36 3.27 -24.06
CA ALA A 21 13.75 3.73 -24.22
C ALA A 21 14.10 4.88 -23.26
N ASP A 22 13.22 5.88 -23.16
CA ASP A 22 13.38 7.03 -22.25
C ASP A 22 13.34 6.61 -20.76
N THR A 23 12.60 5.55 -20.43
CA THR A 23 12.57 5.00 -19.07
C THR A 23 13.87 4.24 -18.75
N LEU A 24 14.35 3.41 -19.67
CA LEU A 24 15.54 2.57 -19.46
C LEU A 24 16.80 3.41 -19.20
N VAL A 25 16.95 4.56 -19.87
CA VAL A 25 18.11 5.45 -19.65
C VAL A 25 18.09 6.16 -18.28
N ARG A 26 16.94 6.14 -17.58
CA ARG A 26 16.78 6.72 -16.24
C ARG A 26 16.92 5.69 -15.13
N VAL A 27 17.00 4.41 -15.48
CA VAL A 27 17.24 3.32 -14.51
C VAL A 27 18.71 3.34 -14.11
N ARG A 28 18.97 3.44 -12.81
CA ARG A 28 20.28 3.21 -12.23
C ARG A 28 20.22 2.15 -11.14
N GLU A 29 21.35 1.51 -10.90
CA GLU A 29 21.53 0.66 -9.73
C GLU A 29 21.40 1.49 -8.45
N ARG A 30 20.89 0.83 -7.40
CA ARG A 30 20.72 1.40 -6.07
C ARG A 30 21.17 0.37 -5.05
N ALA A 31 22.11 0.74 -4.19
CA ALA A 31 22.66 -0.18 -3.20
C ALA A 31 21.60 -0.58 -2.14
N PRO A 32 21.73 -1.76 -1.50
CA PRO A 32 20.89 -2.13 -0.37
C PRO A 32 20.93 -1.04 0.72
N GLY A 33 19.75 -0.60 1.18
CA GLY A 33 19.64 0.46 2.18
C GLY A 33 19.90 1.89 1.68
N GLU A 34 20.34 2.10 0.44
CA GLU A 34 20.46 3.45 -0.14
C GLU A 34 19.06 4.06 -0.27
N ILE A 35 18.90 5.27 0.27
CA ILE A 35 17.70 6.11 0.14
C ILE A 35 18.05 7.29 -0.79
N PRO A 36 17.60 7.29 -2.05
CA PRO A 36 17.86 8.39 -2.98
C PRO A 36 17.29 9.72 -2.48
N THR A 37 18.02 10.81 -2.66
CA THR A 37 17.56 12.18 -2.31
C THR A 37 17.09 12.99 -3.52
N GLU A 38 17.18 12.41 -4.71
CA GLU A 38 16.70 12.99 -5.96
C GLU A 38 15.29 12.46 -6.32
N PRO A 39 14.51 13.16 -7.16
CA PRO A 39 13.20 12.71 -7.58
C PRO A 39 13.24 11.40 -8.36
N GLY A 40 12.29 10.51 -8.09
CA GLY A 40 12.15 9.24 -8.80
C GLY A 40 11.61 8.09 -7.97
N PHE A 41 11.47 6.94 -8.63
CA PHE A 41 10.79 5.76 -8.11
C PHE A 41 11.76 4.64 -7.77
N CYS A 42 11.70 4.12 -6.54
CA CYS A 42 12.54 3.00 -6.11
C CYS A 42 11.97 1.67 -6.61
N ILE A 43 12.84 0.83 -7.15
CA ILE A 43 12.55 -0.58 -7.48
C ILE A 43 13.55 -1.49 -6.73
N ASP A 44 13.35 -2.80 -6.85
CA ASP A 44 14.27 -3.76 -6.23
C ASP A 44 15.69 -3.60 -6.80
N GLY A 45 16.69 -3.36 -5.94
CA GLY A 45 18.08 -3.06 -6.33
C GLY A 45 18.31 -1.83 -7.22
N GLY A 46 17.29 -1.02 -7.49
CA GLY A 46 17.37 0.02 -8.53
C GLY A 46 16.54 1.26 -8.24
N PHE A 47 16.67 2.24 -9.12
CA PHE A 47 16.00 3.53 -9.04
C PHE A 47 15.74 4.10 -10.44
N ILE A 48 14.51 4.52 -10.70
CA ILE A 48 14.12 5.21 -11.93
C ILE A 48 14.09 6.72 -11.61
N LYS A 49 15.09 7.45 -12.10
CA LYS A 49 15.19 8.90 -11.89
C LYS A 49 14.08 9.65 -12.65
N GLY A 50 13.57 10.73 -12.06
CA GLY A 50 12.64 11.65 -12.71
C GLY A 50 11.45 12.03 -11.83
N ASN A 51 10.67 13.02 -12.27
CA ASN A 51 9.45 13.47 -11.61
C ASN A 51 8.28 13.58 -12.60
N GLU A 52 8.37 12.82 -13.69
CA GLU A 52 7.34 12.77 -14.73
C GLU A 52 6.01 12.31 -14.13
N ASN A 53 4.92 12.95 -14.53
CA ASN A 53 3.58 12.52 -14.14
C ASN A 53 3.13 11.32 -14.98
N VAL A 54 3.77 10.18 -14.73
CA VAL A 54 3.47 8.88 -15.33
C VAL A 54 2.72 8.00 -14.33
N TYR A 55 2.05 6.97 -14.82
CA TYR A 55 1.44 5.99 -13.94
C TYR A 55 2.54 5.10 -13.34
N GLU A 56 2.62 5.11 -12.02
CA GLU A 56 3.52 4.27 -11.23
C GLU A 56 2.72 3.53 -10.17
N SER A 57 3.10 2.28 -9.89
CA SER A 57 2.56 1.53 -8.77
C SER A 57 3.57 0.54 -8.20
N VAL A 58 3.48 0.29 -6.91
CA VAL A 58 4.20 -0.81 -6.25
C VAL A 58 3.34 -1.40 -5.13
N THR A 59 3.40 -2.72 -5.02
CA THR A 59 2.81 -3.49 -3.94
C THR A 59 3.92 -4.25 -3.24
N ILE A 60 3.98 -4.14 -1.93
CA ILE A 60 4.95 -4.80 -1.06
C ILE A 60 4.16 -5.63 -0.05
N GLY A 61 4.36 -6.95 -0.07
CA GLY A 61 3.85 -7.87 0.94
C GLY A 61 4.97 -8.26 1.89
N MET A 62 4.71 -8.19 3.20
CA MET A 62 5.65 -8.55 4.25
C MET A 62 5.00 -9.51 5.25
N ALA A 63 5.80 -10.43 5.77
CA ALA A 63 5.43 -11.35 6.82
C ALA A 63 6.63 -11.53 7.76
N PRO A 64 6.49 -11.35 9.08
CA PRO A 64 7.55 -11.74 10.01
C PRO A 64 7.76 -13.26 9.92
N ALA A 65 9.02 -13.69 9.86
CA ALA A 65 9.37 -15.10 9.60
C ALA A 65 8.85 -16.05 10.69
N ASP A 66 8.75 -15.56 11.92
CA ASP A 66 8.25 -16.26 13.11
C ASP A 66 6.74 -16.09 13.33
N GLN A 67 6.07 -15.27 12.53
CA GLN A 67 4.63 -14.97 12.65
C GLN A 67 3.89 -15.30 11.34
N PRO A 68 3.71 -16.59 11.00
CA PRO A 68 3.12 -17.00 9.73
C PRO A 68 1.66 -16.56 9.56
N ALA A 69 0.94 -16.25 10.65
CA ALA A 69 -0.41 -15.73 10.66
C ALA A 69 -0.52 -14.22 10.40
N VAL A 70 0.62 -13.51 10.32
CA VAL A 70 0.67 -12.05 10.15
C VAL A 70 1.11 -11.71 8.74
N ARG A 71 0.37 -10.79 8.11
CA ARG A 71 0.69 -10.21 6.81
C ARG A 71 0.50 -8.71 6.87
N ILE A 72 1.40 -7.99 6.23
CA ILE A 72 1.33 -6.55 6.05
C ILE A 72 1.47 -6.30 4.56
N ASN A 73 0.51 -5.61 3.97
CA ASN A 73 0.60 -5.15 2.60
C ASN A 73 0.72 -3.63 2.58
N PHE A 74 1.61 -3.14 1.73
CA PHE A 74 1.73 -1.74 1.40
C PHE A 74 1.53 -1.61 -0.10
N ASN A 75 0.55 -0.82 -0.51
CA ASN A 75 0.29 -0.53 -1.90
C ASN A 75 0.35 0.98 -2.11
N THR A 76 1.03 1.41 -3.17
CA THR A 76 1.01 2.80 -3.60
C THR A 76 0.84 2.86 -5.10
N SER A 77 0.08 3.84 -5.57
CA SER A 77 -0.09 4.09 -7.00
C SER A 77 -0.33 5.57 -7.31
N THR A 78 -0.06 5.96 -8.55
CA THR A 78 -0.54 7.24 -9.07
C THR A 78 -2.06 7.21 -9.16
N PRO A 79 -2.79 8.15 -8.52
CA PRO A 79 -4.25 8.15 -8.58
C PRO A 79 -4.72 8.37 -10.01
N ASN A 80 -5.60 7.50 -10.51
CA ASN A 80 -6.18 7.60 -11.85
C ASN A 80 -7.57 8.24 -11.86
N ALA A 81 -8.18 8.44 -10.69
CA ALA A 81 -9.47 9.09 -10.50
C ALA A 81 -9.67 9.51 -9.03
N ILE A 82 -10.63 10.42 -8.80
CA ILE A 82 -11.16 10.67 -7.46
C ILE A 82 -12.09 9.49 -7.11
N ALA A 83 -11.82 8.83 -5.99
CA ALA A 83 -12.62 7.72 -5.48
C ALA A 83 -13.21 8.06 -4.10
N PRO A 84 -14.36 7.46 -3.71
CA PRO A 84 -14.86 7.59 -2.35
C PRO A 84 -13.82 7.06 -1.34
N GLY A 85 -13.74 7.68 -0.15
CA GLY A 85 -12.86 7.23 0.92
C GLY A 85 -13.22 5.84 1.45
N LEU A 86 -12.26 5.21 2.14
CA LEU A 86 -12.35 3.86 2.71
C LEU A 86 -13.68 3.64 3.45
N LEU A 87 -14.01 4.51 4.40
CA LEU A 87 -15.18 4.32 5.27
C LEU A 87 -16.48 4.42 4.50
N ALA A 88 -16.55 5.37 3.55
CA ALA A 88 -17.71 5.52 2.67
C ALA A 88 -17.89 4.30 1.75
N ARG A 89 -16.80 3.63 1.35
CA ARG A 89 -16.89 2.39 0.57
C ARG A 89 -17.32 1.22 1.44
N GLU A 90 -16.75 1.06 2.63
CA GLU A 90 -17.15 0.00 3.57
C GLU A 90 -18.63 0.11 3.97
N ASP A 91 -19.11 1.32 4.25
CA ASP A 91 -20.50 1.54 4.66
C ASP A 91 -21.49 1.28 3.51
N LYS A 92 -21.04 1.31 2.25
CA LYS A 92 -21.84 0.92 1.07
C LYS A 92 -21.91 -0.59 0.85
N VAL A 93 -21.00 -1.37 1.44
CA VAL A 93 -21.03 -2.83 1.32
C VAL A 93 -22.07 -3.38 2.31
N ASN A 94 -23.33 -3.40 1.86
CA ASN A 94 -24.54 -3.82 2.58
C ASN A 94 -24.31 -4.89 3.67
N GLY A 95 -24.05 -4.45 4.89
CA GLY A 95 -23.98 -5.31 6.08
C GLY A 95 -22.79 -6.26 6.16
N PHE A 96 -21.89 -6.32 5.18
CA PHE A 96 -20.75 -7.26 5.24
C PHE A 96 -19.90 -7.05 6.50
N PHE A 97 -19.60 -5.81 6.82
CA PHE A 97 -18.84 -5.44 8.01
C PHE A 97 -19.70 -5.31 9.29
N SER A 98 -21.00 -5.61 9.23
CA SER A 98 -21.90 -5.44 10.39
C SER A 98 -21.65 -6.47 11.50
N SER A 99 -21.18 -7.67 11.15
CA SER A 99 -20.81 -8.72 12.10
C SER A 99 -19.41 -8.55 12.69
N PHE A 100 -18.63 -7.58 12.21
CA PHE A 100 -17.26 -7.38 12.62
C PHE A 100 -17.22 -6.48 13.85
N THR A 101 -16.36 -6.82 14.81
CA THR A 101 -16.06 -5.92 15.93
C THR A 101 -15.22 -4.75 15.40
N LYS A 102 -15.67 -3.52 15.65
CA LYS A 102 -14.96 -2.30 15.24
C LYS A 102 -14.06 -1.85 16.39
N LEU A 103 -12.75 -2.00 16.24
CA LEU A 103 -11.76 -1.60 17.25
C LEU A 103 -11.47 -0.09 17.17
N ARG A 104 -11.30 0.44 15.94
CA ARG A 104 -11.10 1.87 15.67
C ARG A 104 -11.47 2.18 14.22
N ARG A 105 -12.25 3.23 13.97
CA ARG A 105 -12.60 3.71 12.62
C ARG A 105 -12.64 5.22 12.61
N GLY A 106 -12.11 5.85 11.56
CA GLY A 106 -12.19 7.30 11.41
C GLY A 106 -11.08 7.89 10.57
N LYS A 107 -11.05 9.23 10.52
CA LYS A 107 -9.94 9.96 9.90
C LYS A 107 -8.68 9.81 10.74
N ARG A 108 -7.54 9.57 10.09
CA ARG A 108 -6.23 9.52 10.72
C ARG A 108 -5.18 10.09 9.79
N ILE A 109 -4.43 11.06 10.29
CA ILE A 109 -3.29 11.64 9.60
C ILE A 109 -2.04 10.83 9.96
N ILE A 110 -1.26 10.43 8.95
CA ILE A 110 0.02 9.76 9.12
C ILE A 110 1.11 10.61 8.48
N ASN A 111 2.03 11.15 9.28
CA ASN A 111 3.17 11.95 8.81
C ASN A 111 2.78 13.04 7.77
N GLY A 112 1.67 13.74 8.03
CA GLY A 112 1.15 14.81 7.16
C GLY A 112 0.31 14.33 5.97
N ILE A 113 0.06 13.02 5.84
CA ILE A 113 -0.81 12.44 4.81
C ILE A 113 -2.19 12.22 5.43
N ASP A 114 -3.19 12.92 4.91
CA ASP A 114 -4.59 12.73 5.30
C ASP A 114 -5.09 11.36 4.84
N GLY A 115 -5.87 10.68 5.68
CA GLY A 115 -6.41 9.37 5.36
C GLY A 115 -7.51 8.93 6.32
N GLU A 116 -8.02 7.73 6.07
CA GLU A 116 -9.03 7.06 6.87
C GLU A 116 -8.50 5.68 7.28
N GLU A 117 -8.80 5.26 8.52
CA GLU A 117 -8.53 3.90 8.98
C GLU A 117 -9.81 3.16 9.37
N SER A 118 -9.75 1.83 9.20
CA SER A 118 -10.73 0.87 9.68
C SER A 118 -10.02 -0.32 10.29
N LEU A 119 -10.11 -0.48 11.61
CA LEU A 119 -9.56 -1.59 12.37
C LEU A 119 -10.69 -2.49 12.81
N LEU A 120 -10.79 -3.64 12.16
CA LEU A 120 -11.85 -4.61 12.37
C LEU A 120 -11.29 -5.91 12.95
N ARG A 121 -12.11 -6.58 13.75
CA ARG A 121 -11.88 -7.96 14.18
C ARG A 121 -13.09 -8.81 13.81
N THR A 122 -12.83 -10.00 13.30
CA THR A 122 -13.80 -11.06 13.10
C THR A 122 -13.26 -12.35 13.68
N THR A 123 -14.04 -13.44 13.65
CA THR A 123 -13.58 -14.76 14.06
C THR A 123 -13.67 -15.75 12.90
N ASN A 124 -12.76 -16.71 12.84
CA ASN A 124 -12.92 -17.85 11.93
C ASN A 124 -14.02 -18.81 12.43
N ASN A 125 -14.27 -19.90 11.68
CA ASN A 125 -15.29 -20.90 12.03
C ASN A 125 -14.97 -21.66 13.33
N GLN A 126 -13.74 -21.57 13.83
CA GLN A 126 -13.26 -22.20 15.06
C GLN A 126 -13.33 -21.25 16.26
N GLY A 127 -13.68 -19.97 16.04
CA GLY A 127 -13.74 -18.95 17.08
C GLY A 127 -12.41 -18.22 17.31
N ASP A 128 -11.37 -18.48 16.52
CA ASP A 128 -10.11 -17.73 16.63
C ASP A 128 -10.27 -16.34 16.02
N ASP A 129 -9.73 -15.33 16.69
CA ASP A 129 -9.75 -13.96 16.21
C ASP A 129 -8.94 -13.79 14.91
N ILE A 130 -9.43 -12.89 14.06
CA ILE A 130 -8.77 -12.38 12.87
C ILE A 130 -8.87 -10.86 12.91
N HIS A 131 -7.72 -10.20 12.98
CA HIS A 131 -7.59 -8.76 12.83
C HIS A 131 -7.45 -8.39 11.36
N LEU A 132 -8.23 -7.42 10.90
CA LEU A 132 -8.28 -6.92 9.53
C LEU A 132 -8.25 -5.40 9.57
N PHE A 133 -7.05 -4.85 9.41
CA PHE A 133 -6.78 -3.43 9.61
C PHE A 133 -6.39 -2.80 8.29
N THR A 134 -7.00 -1.66 7.99
CA THR A 134 -6.75 -0.92 6.77
C THR A 134 -6.60 0.56 7.08
N TRP A 135 -5.65 1.22 6.43
CA TRP A 135 -5.60 2.67 6.30
C TRP A 135 -5.37 3.04 4.86
N GLU A 136 -6.07 4.08 4.40
CA GLU A 136 -5.94 4.61 3.06
C GLU A 136 -5.77 6.12 3.10
N SER A 137 -4.84 6.63 2.29
CA SER A 137 -4.72 8.06 2.04
C SER A 137 -5.98 8.60 1.37
N SER A 138 -6.34 9.84 1.67
CA SER A 138 -7.45 10.53 1.03
C SER A 138 -7.21 10.71 -0.46
N HIS A 139 -8.18 10.34 -1.28
CA HIS A 139 -8.14 10.54 -2.73
C HIS A 139 -8.56 11.99 -3.05
N GLY A 140 -7.58 12.89 -3.28
CA GLY A 140 -7.85 14.32 -3.46
C GLY A 140 -7.46 14.91 -4.82
N SER A 141 -6.54 14.29 -5.56
CA SER A 141 -6.05 14.82 -6.84
C SER A 141 -5.32 13.74 -7.63
N ALA A 142 -5.46 13.73 -8.96
CA ALA A 142 -4.64 12.93 -9.87
C ALA A 142 -3.23 13.56 -10.03
N ASP A 143 -2.44 13.46 -8.97
CA ASP A 143 -1.09 14.05 -8.88
C ASP A 143 -0.12 12.98 -8.35
N ASN A 144 0.94 12.68 -9.10
CA ASN A 144 1.99 11.75 -8.67
C ASN A 144 2.70 12.22 -7.38
N ARG A 145 2.63 13.52 -7.05
CA ARG A 145 3.12 14.10 -5.80
C ARG A 145 2.26 13.75 -4.58
N ARG A 146 1.07 13.22 -4.83
CA ARG A 146 0.11 12.76 -3.83
C ARG A 146 -0.35 11.34 -4.19
N PRO A 147 0.56 10.35 -4.12
CA PRO A 147 0.22 8.98 -4.46
C PRO A 147 -0.93 8.48 -3.57
N ALA A 148 -1.78 7.64 -4.13
CA ALA A 148 -2.72 6.86 -3.33
C ALA A 148 -1.91 5.81 -2.57
N ILE A 149 -2.04 5.77 -1.25
CA ILE A 149 -1.37 4.83 -0.36
C ILE A 149 -2.44 4.02 0.36
N GLN A 150 -2.27 2.70 0.37
CA GLN A 150 -3.05 1.77 1.16
C GLN A 150 -2.10 0.91 1.98
N ILE A 151 -2.41 0.76 3.26
CA ILE A 151 -1.70 -0.11 4.19
C ILE A 151 -2.73 -1.08 4.73
N GLU A 152 -2.42 -2.36 4.69
CA GLU A 152 -3.25 -3.41 5.26
C GLU A 152 -2.43 -4.25 6.22
N LEU A 153 -3.02 -4.62 7.34
CA LEU A 153 -2.49 -5.63 8.24
C LEU A 153 -3.58 -6.68 8.46
N SER A 154 -3.23 -7.94 8.24
CA SER A 154 -4.00 -9.07 8.72
C SER A 154 -3.19 -9.88 9.73
N ALA A 155 -3.83 -10.23 10.83
CA ALA A 155 -3.26 -11.14 11.82
C ALA A 155 -4.33 -12.15 12.19
N GLY A 156 -4.14 -13.39 11.74
CA GLY A 156 -5.18 -14.40 11.76
C GLY A 156 -5.45 -14.95 10.35
N GLY A 157 -6.21 -16.04 10.24
CA GLY A 157 -6.54 -16.66 8.96
C GLY A 157 -7.67 -17.67 9.06
N PRO A 158 -8.15 -18.18 7.91
CA PRO A 158 -9.34 -19.03 7.84
C PRO A 158 -9.11 -20.45 8.39
N THR A 159 -7.88 -20.77 8.81
CA THR A 159 -7.51 -22.09 9.35
C THR A 159 -6.98 -21.95 10.77
N ASN A 160 -7.20 -22.97 11.60
CA ASN A 160 -6.75 -23.02 13.00
C ASN A 160 -5.22 -22.88 13.19
N LYS A 161 -4.42 -23.21 12.15
CA LYS A 161 -2.97 -22.99 12.16
C LYS A 161 -2.56 -21.53 11.97
N MET A 162 -3.53 -20.66 11.74
CA MET A 162 -3.34 -19.23 11.52
C MET A 162 -4.19 -18.41 12.50
N ALA A 163 -4.41 -18.87 13.73
CA ALA A 163 -5.03 -18.02 14.74
C ALA A 163 -4.22 -16.73 14.94
N SER A 164 -4.89 -15.60 15.20
CA SER A 164 -4.17 -14.36 15.51
C SER A 164 -3.33 -14.55 16.78
N PRO A 165 -2.03 -14.23 16.77
CA PRO A 165 -1.17 -14.37 17.94
C PRO A 165 -1.33 -13.19 18.91
N TYR A 166 -2.21 -12.23 18.62
CA TYR A 166 -2.31 -10.95 19.31
C TYR A 166 -3.68 -10.74 19.92
N SER A 167 -3.71 -10.12 21.09
CA SER A 167 -4.89 -9.41 21.58
C SER A 167 -5.21 -8.18 20.71
N ASP A 168 -6.45 -7.67 20.79
CA ASP A 168 -6.87 -6.42 20.15
C ASP A 168 -5.89 -5.26 20.41
N GLN A 169 -5.39 -5.16 21.64
CA GLN A 169 -4.45 -4.11 22.04
C GLN A 169 -3.08 -4.29 21.40
N GLU A 170 -2.54 -5.52 21.36
CA GLU A 170 -1.25 -5.83 20.74
C GLU A 170 -1.30 -5.62 19.23
N ALA A 171 -2.36 -6.10 18.57
CA ALA A 171 -2.57 -5.89 17.14
C ALA A 171 -2.63 -4.39 16.82
N THR A 172 -3.41 -3.62 17.60
CA THR A 172 -3.53 -2.17 17.41
C THR A 172 -2.18 -1.46 17.64
N LYS A 173 -1.38 -1.89 18.61
CA LYS A 173 -0.05 -1.34 18.87
C LYS A 173 0.94 -1.65 17.73
N LEU A 174 0.93 -2.88 17.22
CA LEU A 174 1.73 -3.27 16.07
C LEU A 174 1.38 -2.41 14.84
N TRP A 175 0.09 -2.27 14.58
CA TRP A 175 -0.44 -1.40 13.53
C TRP A 175 0.04 0.04 13.65
N ASP A 176 -0.10 0.64 14.83
CA ASP A 176 0.33 2.01 15.07
C ASP A 176 1.85 2.19 14.90
N SER A 177 2.62 1.19 15.31
CA SER A 177 4.08 1.20 15.16
C SER A 177 4.50 1.14 13.69
N ILE A 178 3.83 0.34 12.85
CA ILE A 178 4.13 0.24 11.42
C ILE A 178 3.68 1.52 10.71
N THR A 179 2.41 1.87 10.86
CA THR A 179 1.79 2.97 10.10
C THR A 179 2.43 4.31 10.39
N SER A 180 2.85 4.57 11.63
CA SER A 180 3.55 5.81 12.02
C SER A 180 4.93 5.99 11.34
N THR A 181 5.49 4.97 10.69
CA THR A 181 6.77 5.10 9.97
C THR A 181 6.60 5.54 8.51
N VAL A 182 5.40 5.39 7.94
CA VAL A 182 5.11 5.65 6.53
C VAL A 182 5.13 7.15 6.26
N ARG A 183 5.94 7.56 5.28
CA ARG A 183 6.09 8.97 4.89
C ARG A 183 6.57 9.06 3.45
N LEU A 184 6.34 10.21 2.81
CA LEU A 184 6.98 10.54 1.53
C LEU A 184 8.50 10.63 1.73
N ARG A 185 9.27 10.13 0.76
CA ARG A 185 10.74 10.21 0.78
C ARG A 185 11.16 11.68 0.65
N PRO A 186 12.11 12.19 1.44
CA PRO A 186 12.71 13.50 1.20
C PRO A 186 13.25 13.60 -0.24
N GLY A 187 12.89 14.67 -0.95
CA GLY A 187 13.29 14.88 -2.34
C GLY A 187 12.61 13.95 -3.35
N ALA A 188 11.46 13.34 -3.01
CA ALA A 188 10.72 12.48 -3.94
C ALA A 188 10.23 13.19 -5.22
N PHE A 189 10.03 14.51 -5.18
CA PHE A 189 9.40 15.31 -6.24
C PHE A 189 10.18 16.58 -6.58
#